data_AF-A0A436BUB3-F1
#
_entry.id   AF-A0A436BUB3-F1
#
_cell.length_a   1.000
_cell.length_b   1.000
_cell.length_c   1.000
_cell.angle_alpha   90.00
_cell.angle_beta   90.00
_cell.angle_gamma   90.00
#
_symmetry.space_group_name_H-M   'P 1'
#
loop_
_entity.id
_entity.type
_entity.pdbx_description
1 polymer ?
#
loop_
_entity_poly.entity_id
_entity_poly.type
_entity_poly.pdbx_seq_one_letter_code
_entity_poly.pdbx_strand_id
1 'polypeptide(L)'
;MHFGHAAWMRQQGKWRELMVVSFKRLAKRLACATALAGLAMTTMAAAADIKIGIVAPMTGQLASEGQDMENAVKMAIDAVNAKGGVNGDKITTTTADDACDPQQ
;
A
#
# COMPACT_ATOMS: atom_id res chain seq x y z
N MET A 1 -33.51 58.01 30.35
CA MET A 1 -33.47 56.58 29.97
C MET A 1 -32.71 56.47 28.65
N HIS A 2 -31.39 56.26 28.66
CA HIS A 2 -30.57 56.24 27.43
C HIS A 2 -29.31 55.35 27.61
N PHE A 3 -29.48 54.05 27.90
CA PHE A 3 -28.34 53.12 28.04
C PHE A 3 -28.67 51.71 27.52
N GLY A 4 -29.08 51.57 26.24
CA GLY A 4 -29.38 50.26 25.64
C GLY A 4 -28.64 49.94 24.34
N HIS A 5 -28.35 50.92 23.50
CA HIS A 5 -27.84 50.68 22.14
C HIS A 5 -26.37 50.21 22.08
N ALA A 6 -25.52 50.68 22.99
CA ALA A 6 -24.08 50.39 22.95
C ALA A 6 -23.73 48.95 23.40
N ALA A 7 -24.55 48.33 24.25
CA ALA A 7 -24.36 46.95 24.71
C ALA A 7 -24.75 45.94 23.62
N TRP A 8 -25.85 46.19 22.91
CA TRP A 8 -26.35 45.36 21.81
C TRP A 8 -25.36 45.32 20.62
N MET A 9 -24.77 46.46 20.26
CA MET A 9 -23.75 46.53 19.18
C MET A 9 -22.44 45.79 19.52
N ARG A 10 -22.01 45.82 20.79
CA ARG A 10 -20.79 45.13 21.24
C ARG A 10 -20.98 43.61 21.24
N GLN A 11 -22.21 43.16 21.50
CA GLN A 11 -22.59 41.76 21.46
C GLN A 11 -22.60 41.25 20.01
N GLN A 12 -23.17 42.01 19.07
CA GLN A 12 -23.15 41.73 17.62
C GLN A 12 -21.73 41.56 17.04
N GLY A 13 -20.77 42.41 17.45
CA GLY A 13 -19.37 42.32 16.99
C GLY A 13 -18.66 41.05 17.46
N LYS A 14 -18.90 40.62 18.71
CA LYS A 14 -18.35 39.37 19.26
C LYS A 14 -18.83 38.13 18.51
N TRP A 15 -20.08 38.08 18.07
CA TRP A 15 -20.59 36.93 17.30
C TRP A 15 -19.94 36.80 15.92
N ARG A 16 -19.64 37.92 15.26
CA ARG A 16 -18.94 37.94 13.97
C ARG A 16 -17.49 37.45 14.11
N GLU A 17 -16.79 37.94 15.12
CA GLU A 17 -15.43 37.47 15.50
C GLU A 17 -15.44 35.97 15.83
N LEU A 18 -16.36 35.51 16.68
CA LEU A 18 -16.48 34.10 17.06
C LEU A 18 -16.80 33.20 15.86
N MET A 19 -17.65 33.64 14.93
CA MET A 19 -17.93 32.91 13.70
C MET A 19 -16.70 32.81 12.80
N VAL A 20 -15.98 33.91 12.59
CA VAL A 20 -14.77 33.92 11.75
C VAL A 20 -13.66 33.06 12.35
N VAL A 21 -13.45 33.13 13.67
CA VAL A 21 -12.45 32.31 14.38
C VAL A 21 -12.81 30.82 14.34
N SER A 22 -14.09 30.47 14.50
CA SER A 22 -14.56 29.08 14.42
C SER A 22 -14.39 28.52 13.01
N PHE A 23 -14.72 29.31 11.98
CA PHE A 23 -14.57 28.91 10.58
C PHE A 23 -13.09 28.72 10.20
N LYS A 24 -12.20 29.64 10.61
CA LYS A 24 -10.74 29.51 10.39
C LYS A 24 -10.15 28.28 11.09
N ARG A 25 -10.61 27.96 12.31
CA ARG A 25 -10.16 26.75 13.05
C ARG A 25 -10.63 25.47 12.36
N LEU A 26 -11.87 25.45 11.85
CA LEU A 26 -12.41 24.31 11.11
C LEU A 26 -11.67 24.10 9.78
N ALA A 27 -11.45 25.18 9.02
CA ALA A 27 -10.70 25.13 7.76
C ALA A 27 -9.24 24.65 7.97
N LYS A 28 -8.58 25.11 9.04
CA LYS A 28 -7.20 24.68 9.37
C LYS A 28 -7.14 23.20 9.78
N ARG A 29 -8.14 22.69 10.50
CA ARG A 29 -8.28 21.27 10.85
C ARG A 29 -8.51 20.41 9.61
N LEU A 30 -9.39 20.83 8.71
CA LEU A 30 -9.64 20.14 7.44
C LEU A 30 -8.38 20.11 6.56
N ALA A 31 -7.66 21.23 6.45
CA ALA A 31 -6.41 21.29 5.69
C ALA A 31 -5.31 20.36 6.23
N CYS A 32 -5.15 20.27 7.55
CA CYS A 32 -4.23 19.32 8.18
C CYS A 32 -4.64 17.86 7.93
N ALA A 33 -5.93 17.54 8.00
CA ALA A 33 -6.43 16.19 7.73
C ALA A 33 -6.17 15.76 6.28
N THR A 34 -6.39 16.64 5.31
CA THR A 34 -6.10 16.36 3.89
C THR A 34 -4.61 16.21 3.61
N ALA A 35 -3.74 16.96 4.28
CA ALA A 35 -2.29 16.86 4.11
C ALA A 35 -1.74 15.51 4.61
N LEU A 36 -2.25 15.01 5.74
CA LEU A 36 -1.87 13.70 6.28
C LEU A 36 -2.35 12.55 5.39
N ALA A 37 -3.55 12.66 4.82
CA ALA A 37 -4.07 11.66 3.88
C ALA A 37 -3.25 11.61 2.56
N GLY A 38 -2.77 12.76 2.07
CA GLY A 38 -1.95 12.82 0.85
C GLY A 38 -0.58 12.14 0.99
N LEU A 39 0.03 12.19 2.18
CA LEU A 39 1.33 11.55 2.45
C LEU A 39 1.24 10.02 2.52
N ALA A 40 0.07 9.45 2.81
CA ALA A 40 -0.12 8.01 2.85
C ALA A 40 -0.16 7.36 1.44
N MET A 41 -0.33 8.15 0.38
CA MET A 41 -0.47 7.65 -0.99
C MET A 41 0.87 7.53 -1.74
N THR A 42 1.99 8.00 -1.17
CA THR A 42 3.30 7.99 -1.85
C THR A 42 4.03 6.65 -1.77
N THR A 43 3.51 5.67 -1.04
CA THR A 43 4.13 4.35 -0.87
C THR A 43 3.63 3.29 -1.85
N MET A 44 2.77 3.64 -2.81
CA MET A 44 2.41 2.74 -3.90
C MET A 44 3.54 2.72 -4.95
N ALA A 45 4.69 2.15 -4.58
CA ALA A 45 5.69 1.74 -5.55
C ALA A 45 5.01 0.74 -6.51
N ALA A 46 5.18 0.94 -7.81
CA ALA A 46 4.67 0.01 -8.81
C ALA A 46 5.38 -1.35 -8.62
N ALA A 47 4.66 -2.32 -8.05
CA ALA A 47 5.17 -3.66 -7.87
C ALA A 47 5.45 -4.28 -9.25
N ALA A 48 6.71 -4.53 -9.56
CA ALA A 48 7.13 -5.24 -10.75
C ALA A 48 7.33 -6.71 -10.38
N ASP A 49 6.32 -7.55 -10.60
CA ASP A 49 6.39 -8.97 -10.25
C ASP A 49 7.66 -9.63 -10.82
N ILE A 50 8.51 -10.15 -9.93
CA ILE A 50 9.75 -10.84 -10.27
C ILE A 50 9.36 -12.24 -10.75
N LYS A 51 9.64 -12.55 -12.02
CA LYS A 51 9.34 -13.86 -12.60
C LYS A 51 10.54 -14.79 -12.51
N ILE A 52 10.34 -15.97 -11.93
CA ILE A 52 11.35 -17.03 -11.81
C ILE A 52 10.88 -18.26 -12.58
N GLY A 53 11.74 -18.76 -13.46
CA GLY A 53 11.56 -20.06 -14.13
C GLY A 53 12.13 -21.19 -13.27
N ILE A 54 11.37 -22.27 -13.11
CA ILE A 54 11.82 -23.53 -12.50
C ILE A 54 11.99 -24.53 -13.64
N VAL A 55 13.22 -24.95 -13.89
CA VAL A 55 13.55 -25.97 -14.88
C VAL A 55 13.88 -27.25 -14.12
N ALA A 56 13.09 -28.29 -14.35
CA ALA A 56 13.16 -29.51 -13.57
C ALA A 56 12.45 -30.66 -14.31
N PRO A 57 12.84 -31.92 -14.08
CA PRO A 57 12.20 -33.07 -14.72
C PRO A 57 10.79 -33.25 -14.15
N MET A 58 9.78 -32.80 -14.87
CA MET A 58 8.37 -32.98 -14.48
C MET A 58 7.79 -34.29 -15.00
N THR A 59 8.49 -34.93 -15.93
CA THR A 59 8.10 -36.21 -16.54
C THR A 59 9.24 -37.23 -16.48
N GLY A 60 8.91 -38.49 -16.79
CA GLY A 60 9.87 -39.60 -16.76
C GLY A 60 10.15 -40.12 -15.34
N GLN A 61 11.27 -40.86 -15.20
CA GLN A 61 11.59 -41.55 -13.95
C GLN A 61 11.95 -40.61 -12.79
N LEU A 62 12.35 -39.37 -13.10
CA LEU A 62 12.76 -38.37 -12.12
C LEU A 62 11.65 -37.35 -11.82
N ALA A 63 10.42 -37.56 -12.32
CA ALA A 63 9.28 -36.66 -12.11
C ALA A 63 9.01 -36.36 -10.62
N SER A 64 9.15 -37.37 -9.75
CA SER A 64 8.96 -37.18 -8.31
C SER A 64 9.99 -36.22 -7.72
N GLU A 65 11.25 -36.32 -8.13
CA GLU A 65 12.32 -35.44 -7.67
C GLU A 65 12.12 -34.00 -8.18
N GLY A 66 11.70 -33.85 -9.45
CA GLY A 66 11.36 -32.54 -10.01
C GLY A 66 10.17 -31.90 -9.29
N GLN A 67 9.15 -32.67 -8.93
CA GLN A 67 8.01 -32.17 -8.17
C GLN A 67 8.43 -31.71 -6.76
N ASP A 68 9.30 -32.46 -6.08
CA ASP A 68 9.85 -32.08 -4.78
C ASP A 68 10.67 -30.79 -4.88
N MET A 69 11.45 -30.63 -5.95
CA MET A 69 12.19 -29.40 -6.22
C MET A 69 11.27 -28.21 -6.47
N GLU A 70 10.21 -28.37 -7.28
CA GLU A 70 9.21 -27.33 -7.51
C GLU A 70 8.53 -26.90 -6.19
N ASN A 71 8.16 -27.86 -5.36
CA ASN A 71 7.54 -27.61 -4.06
C ASN A 71 8.48 -26.87 -3.12
N ALA A 72 9.76 -27.26 -3.07
CA ALA A 72 10.77 -26.58 -2.26
C ALA A 72 10.94 -25.10 -2.67
N VAL A 73 11.00 -24.83 -3.98
CA VAL A 73 11.10 -23.46 -4.51
C VAL A 73 9.86 -22.65 -4.17
N LYS A 74 8.65 -23.21 -4.37
CA LYS A 74 7.39 -22.54 -4.02
C LYS A 74 7.32 -22.19 -2.53
N MET A 75 7.68 -23.12 -1.64
CA MET A 75 7.70 -22.86 -0.19
C MET A 75 8.64 -21.71 0.18
N ALA A 76 9.82 -21.65 -0.43
CA ALA A 76 10.77 -20.56 -0.18
C ALA A 76 10.21 -19.20 -0.67
N ILE A 77 9.59 -19.20 -1.85
CA ILE A 77 9.00 -18.00 -2.45
C ILE A 77 7.82 -17.50 -1.62
N ASP A 78 6.96 -18.40 -1.14
CA ASP A 78 5.84 -18.04 -0.27
C ASP A 78 6.33 -17.38 1.02
N ALA A 79 7.40 -17.92 1.62
CA ALA A 79 8.02 -17.34 2.82
C ALA A 79 8.62 -15.94 2.55
N VAL A 80 9.21 -15.71 1.39
CA VAL A 80 9.74 -14.39 0.98
C VAL A 80 8.60 -13.41 0.70
N ASN A 81 7.60 -13.83 -0.07
CA ASN A 81 6.43 -13.02 -0.39
C ASN A 81 5.65 -12.64 0.86
N ALA A 82 5.50 -13.55 1.83
CA ALA A 82 4.87 -13.26 3.12
C ALA A 82 5.59 -12.16 3.92
N LYS A 83 6.90 -11.99 3.72
CA LYS A 83 7.72 -10.94 4.35
C LYS A 83 7.74 -9.61 3.58
N GLY A 84 6.90 -9.48 2.55
CA GLY A 84 6.82 -8.27 1.72
C GLY A 84 7.52 -8.39 0.37
N GLY A 85 8.01 -9.58 0.00
CA GLY A 85 8.69 -9.78 -1.27
C GLY A 85 10.12 -9.24 -1.27
N VAL A 86 10.69 -9.04 -2.46
CA VAL A 86 12.05 -8.51 -2.64
C VAL A 86 11.92 -7.05 -3.07
N ASN A 87 12.43 -6.12 -2.26
CA ASN A 87 12.26 -4.67 -2.50
C ASN A 87 10.80 -4.20 -2.65
N GLY A 88 9.84 -4.96 -2.11
CA GLY A 88 8.40 -4.70 -2.26
C GLY A 88 7.74 -5.45 -3.42
N ASP A 89 8.54 -6.07 -4.30
CA ASP A 89 8.05 -6.83 -5.44
C ASP A 89 7.77 -8.29 -5.07
N LYS A 90 6.64 -8.82 -5.54
CA LYS A 90 6.29 -10.22 -5.35
C LYS A 90 6.99 -11.09 -6.37
N ILE A 91 7.38 -12.28 -5.94
CA ILE A 91 7.93 -13.30 -6.81
C ILE A 91 6.79 -14.17 -7.34
N THR A 92 6.80 -14.44 -8.65
CA THR A 92 5.92 -15.39 -9.34
C THR A 92 6.77 -16.46 -10.02
N THR A 93 6.22 -17.67 -10.16
CA THR A 93 6.94 -18.80 -10.75
C THR A 93 6.27 -19.35 -12.00
N THR A 94 7.07 -19.92 -12.89
CA THR A 94 6.62 -20.75 -13.99
C THR A 94 7.54 -21.95 -14.08
N THR A 95 6.96 -23.13 -14.25
CA THR A 95 7.71 -24.39 -14.32
C THR A 95 7.79 -24.86 -15.77
N ALA A 96 8.98 -25.26 -16.20
CA ALA A 96 9.25 -25.87 -17.49
C ALA A 96 9.89 -27.24 -17.28
N ASP A 97 9.40 -28.24 -18.04
CA ASP A 97 9.92 -29.60 -18.01
C ASP A 97 11.12 -29.72 -18.96
N ASP A 98 12.28 -30.09 -18.42
CA ASP A 98 13.48 -30.37 -19.23
C ASP A 98 13.60 -31.83 -19.65
N ALA A 99 12.84 -32.75 -19.05
CA ALA A 99 12.90 -34.20 -19.26
C ALA A 99 14.34 -34.80 -19.23
N CYS A 100 15.31 -34.09 -18.63
CA CYS A 100 16.75 -34.35 -18.78
C CYS A 100 17.26 -34.43 -20.24
N ASP A 101 16.61 -33.73 -21.18
CA ASP A 101 17.06 -33.56 -22.56
C ASP A 101 17.77 -32.19 -22.72
N PRO A 102 19.05 -32.15 -23.10
CA PRO A 102 19.79 -30.91 -23.25
C PRO A 102 19.30 -30.01 -24.41
N GLN A 103 18.33 -30.43 -25.21
CA GLN A 103 17.75 -29.64 -26.31
C GLN A 103 16.57 -28.74 -25.90
N GLN A 104 16.05 -28.86 -24.67
CA GLN A 104 14.92 -28.08 -24.16
C GLN A 104 15.31 -26.70 -23.60
#